data_AF-A0A967FA48-F1
#
_entry.id   AF-A0A967FA48-F1
#
_cell.length_a   1.000
_cell.length_b   1.000
_cell.length_c   1.000
_cell.angle_alpha   90.00
_cell.angle_beta   90.00
_cell.angle_gamma   90.00
#
_symmetry.space_group_name_H-M   'P 1'
#
loop_
_entity.id
_entity.type
_entity.pdbx_description
1 polymer ?
#
loop_
_entity_poly.entity_id
_entity_poly.type
_entity_poly.pdbx_seq_one_letter_code
_entity_poly.pdbx_strand_id
1 'polypeptide(L)'
;MRNTTLTILTIICFVVAAQFVQANPVINEADAPEFLYTMSAKSGAYNDGRLTLNDVPLVVYFSDRPHKLSGMLSIQVFAQGWNNQSPRLVADPPNATLSILNDGGSNNIVVELSDPQVKV
;
A
#
# COMPACT_ATOMS: atom_id res chain seq x y z
N MET A 1 10.98 -22.97 59.98
CA MET A 1 10.66 -21.55 59.71
C MET A 1 11.68 -21.05 58.68
N ARG A 2 11.60 -21.47 57.41
CA ARG A 2 10.76 -21.00 56.28
C ARG A 2 11.24 -19.63 55.77
N ASN A 3 12.32 -19.68 55.00
CA ASN A 3 13.05 -18.56 54.41
C ASN A 3 12.59 -18.30 52.96
N THR A 4 11.47 -18.88 52.55
CA THR A 4 10.95 -18.85 51.18
C THR A 4 10.17 -17.56 50.86
N THR A 5 9.91 -16.71 51.85
CA THR A 5 9.06 -15.52 51.71
C THR A 5 9.78 -14.37 51.00
N LEU A 6 11.12 -14.29 51.09
CA LEU A 6 11.87 -13.13 50.57
C LEU A 6 12.29 -13.29 49.10
N THR A 7 12.42 -14.51 48.59
CA THR A 7 12.82 -14.79 47.20
C THR A 7 11.66 -14.60 46.21
N ILE A 8 10.41 -14.77 46.66
CA ILE A 8 9.21 -14.63 45.83
C ILE A 8 8.91 -13.16 45.51
N LEU A 9 9.25 -12.23 46.42
CA LEU A 9 8.92 -10.81 46.27
C LEU A 9 9.79 -10.10 45.21
N THR A 10 11.06 -10.50 45.06
CA THR A 10 11.99 -9.87 44.11
C THR A 10 11.71 -10.26 42.66
N ILE A 11 11.19 -11.47 42.42
CA ILE A 11 10.82 -11.94 41.07
C ILE A 11 9.55 -11.23 40.57
N ILE A 12 8.62 -10.92 41.47
CA ILE A 12 7.36 -10.24 41.11
C ILE A 12 7.61 -8.81 40.65
N CYS A 13 8.55 -8.06 41.26
CA CYS A 13 8.88 -6.70 40.80
C CYS A 13 9.55 -6.66 39.42
N PHE A 14 10.31 -7.69 39.02
CA PHE A 14 10.98 -7.71 37.72
C PHE A 14 10.06 -8.13 36.57
N VAL A 15 9.06 -8.98 36.83
CA VAL A 15 8.10 -9.42 35.79
C VAL A 15 7.11 -8.30 35.45
N VAL A 16 6.67 -7.48 36.41
CA VAL A 16 5.68 -6.41 36.16
C VAL A 16 6.26 -5.27 35.31
N ALA A 17 7.56 -4.97 35.42
CA ALA A 17 8.20 -3.92 34.62
C ALA A 17 8.33 -4.26 33.12
N ALA A 18 8.34 -5.55 32.77
CA ALA A 18 8.50 -6.01 31.39
C ALA A 18 7.19 -6.01 30.57
N GLN A 19 6.02 -5.86 31.20
CA GLN A 19 4.74 -6.09 30.51
C GLN A 19 4.11 -4.85 29.86
N PHE A 20 4.73 -3.67 29.94
CA PHE A 20 4.12 -2.43 29.42
C PHE A 20 4.95 -1.64 28.41
N VAL A 21 6.08 -2.17 27.92
CA VAL A 21 6.72 -1.59 26.72
C VAL A 21 6.07 -2.21 25.48
N GLN A 22 4.81 -1.86 25.24
CA GLN A 22 4.22 -2.00 23.91
C GLN A 22 4.64 -0.75 23.13
N ALA A 23 5.37 -0.94 22.03
CA ALA A 23 5.67 0.15 21.12
C ALA A 23 4.34 0.70 20.59
N ASN A 24 3.97 1.91 21.03
CA ASN A 24 2.82 2.60 20.47
C ASN A 24 3.20 2.93 19.01
N PRO A 25 2.49 2.43 17.98
CA PRO A 25 2.80 2.81 16.62
C PRO A 25 2.65 4.33 16.52
N VAL A 26 3.77 5.02 16.29
CA VAL A 26 3.81 6.49 16.14
C VAL A 26 2.99 6.95 14.92
N ILE A 27 2.73 6.02 14.00
CA ILE A 27 1.79 6.17 12.90
C ILE A 27 0.42 5.66 13.34
N ASN A 28 -0.52 6.58 13.56
CA ASN A 28 -1.92 6.24 13.53
C ASN A 28 -2.28 5.89 12.09
N GLU A 29 -2.51 4.61 11.78
CA GLU A 29 -2.89 4.19 10.42
C GLU A 29 -4.17 4.88 9.93
N ALA A 30 -5.05 5.32 10.84
CA ALA A 30 -6.24 6.09 10.47
C ALA A 30 -5.92 7.53 10.02
N ASP A 31 -4.69 8.01 10.22
CA ASP A 31 -4.16 9.31 9.76
C ASP A 31 -3.06 9.11 8.70
N ALA A 32 -2.99 7.91 8.09
CA ALA A 32 -2.11 7.69 6.96
C ALA A 32 -2.72 8.31 5.68
N PRO A 33 -1.90 8.93 4.81
CA PRO A 33 -2.39 9.46 3.54
C PRO A 33 -2.88 8.34 2.63
N GLU A 34 -4.09 8.50 2.11
CA GLU A 34 -4.60 7.71 1.00
C GLU A 34 -4.13 8.33 -0.32
N PHE A 35 -3.62 7.48 -1.22
CA PHE A 35 -3.03 7.93 -2.47
C PHE A 35 -3.87 7.47 -3.67
N LEU A 36 -4.08 8.40 -4.59
CA LEU A 36 -4.52 8.12 -5.96
C LEU A 36 -3.30 8.14 -6.88
N TYR A 37 -3.35 7.28 -7.89
CA TYR A 37 -2.26 7.08 -8.83
C TYR A 37 -2.73 7.29 -10.26
N THR A 38 -1.86 7.83 -11.10
CA THR A 38 -2.05 7.89 -12.55
C THR A 38 -0.76 7.56 -13.26
N MET A 39 -0.89 6.89 -14.40
CA MET A 39 0.24 6.51 -15.26
C MET A 39 -0.22 6.47 -16.71
N SER A 40 0.72 6.72 -17.61
CA SER A 40 0.54 6.51 -19.04
C SER A 40 1.48 5.43 -19.53
N ALA A 41 1.15 4.84 -20.68
CA ALA A 41 1.98 3.86 -21.36
C ALA A 41 2.07 4.24 -22.83
N LYS A 42 3.18 3.91 -23.49
CA LYS A 42 3.31 4.14 -24.93
C LYS A 42 2.35 3.25 -25.73
N SER A 43 2.13 2.04 -25.24
CA SER A 43 1.19 1.09 -25.82
C SER A 43 0.70 0.11 -24.77
N GLY A 44 -0.31 -0.68 -25.11
CA GLY A 44 -0.75 -1.78 -24.28
C GLY A 44 -1.61 -2.75 -25.06
N ALA A 45 -1.88 -3.90 -24.44
CA ALA A 45 -2.76 -4.91 -24.98
C ALA A 45 -3.56 -5.55 -23.85
N TYR A 46 -4.78 -5.98 -24.15
CA TYR A 46 -5.59 -6.77 -23.25
C TYR A 46 -5.85 -8.13 -23.89
N ASN A 47 -5.30 -9.18 -23.30
CA ASN A 47 -5.45 -10.55 -23.76
C ASN A 47 -5.68 -11.46 -22.55
N ASP A 48 -6.58 -12.43 -22.67
CA ASP A 48 -6.83 -13.47 -21.66
C ASP A 48 -7.04 -12.92 -20.23
N GLY A 49 -7.79 -11.82 -20.10
CA GLY A 49 -8.04 -11.20 -18.80
C GLY A 49 -6.92 -10.29 -18.27
N ARG A 50 -5.78 -10.19 -18.97
CA ARG A 50 -4.61 -9.44 -18.51
C ARG A 50 -4.35 -8.20 -19.37
N LEU A 51 -4.41 -7.03 -18.71
CA LEU A 51 -3.94 -5.77 -19.27
C LEU A 51 -2.41 -5.70 -19.15
N THR A 52 -1.73 -5.53 -20.27
CA THR A 52 -0.28 -5.29 -20.34
C THR A 52 -0.04 -3.88 -20.83
N LEU A 53 0.72 -3.09 -20.07
CA LEU A 53 1.13 -1.74 -20.41
C LEU A 53 2.64 -1.75 -20.73
N ASN A 54 3.02 -1.21 -21.87
CA ASN A 54 4.41 -1.16 -22.33
C ASN A 54 4.96 0.26 -22.27
N ASP A 55 6.25 0.37 -21.91
CA ASP A 55 6.97 1.64 -21.79
C ASP A 55 6.24 2.64 -20.87
N VAL A 56 5.89 2.22 -19.66
CA VAL A 56 5.36 3.10 -18.61
C VAL A 56 6.53 3.93 -18.06
N PRO A 57 6.59 5.26 -18.29
CA PRO A 57 7.76 6.04 -17.93
C PRO A 57 7.86 6.28 -16.42
N LEU A 58 6.72 6.50 -15.75
CA LEU A 58 6.60 6.78 -14.32
C LEU A 58 5.14 6.67 -13.87
N VAL A 59 4.95 6.61 -12.55
CA VAL A 59 3.65 6.73 -11.90
C VAL A 59 3.62 8.05 -11.12
N VAL A 60 2.58 8.86 -11.35
CA VAL A 60 2.29 10.06 -10.56
C VAL A 60 1.33 9.67 -9.44
N TYR A 61 1.56 10.19 -8.24
CA TYR A 61 0.66 10.00 -7.11
C TYR A 61 0.29 11.31 -6.45
N PHE A 62 -0.87 11.33 -5.80
CA PHE A 62 -1.33 12.45 -4.99
C PHE A 62 -2.28 11.98 -3.89
N SER A 63 -2.29 12.70 -2.77
CA SER A 63 -3.26 12.54 -1.69
C SER A 63 -4.07 13.84 -1.56
N ASP A 64 -5.32 13.73 -1.13
CA ASP A 64 -6.11 14.91 -0.78
C ASP A 64 -5.77 15.41 0.64
N ARG A 65 -6.55 16.37 1.15
CA ARG A 65 -6.51 16.87 2.52
C ARG A 65 -6.72 15.72 3.52
N PRO A 66 -6.03 15.76 4.68
CA PRO A 66 -5.20 16.86 5.17
C PRO A 66 -3.77 16.89 4.60
N HIS A 67 -3.26 15.77 4.08
CA HIS A 67 -1.83 15.61 3.78
C HIS A 67 -1.36 16.37 2.54
N LYS A 68 -2.19 16.47 1.49
CA LYS A 68 -1.87 17.19 0.23
C LYS A 68 -0.50 16.84 -0.37
N LEU A 69 -0.15 15.56 -0.34
CA LEU A 69 1.11 15.07 -0.88
C LEU A 69 0.97 14.85 -2.38
N SER A 70 2.05 15.05 -3.13
CA SER A 70 2.13 14.66 -4.53
C SER A 70 3.57 14.36 -4.93
N GLY A 71 3.73 13.55 -5.96
CA GLY A 71 5.05 13.17 -6.43
C GLY A 71 5.01 12.17 -7.57
N MET A 72 6.18 11.60 -7.84
CA MET A 72 6.41 10.66 -8.92
C MET A 72 7.26 9.51 -8.39
N LEU A 73 7.01 8.30 -8.87
CA LEU A 73 7.80 7.11 -8.54
C LEU A 73 7.92 6.18 -9.75
N SER A 74 8.87 5.26 -9.70
CA SER A 74 9.03 4.27 -10.76
C SER A 74 7.96 3.17 -10.66
N ILE A 75 7.64 2.53 -11.78
CA ILE A 75 6.66 1.44 -11.81
C ILE A 75 7.08 0.25 -10.91
N GLN A 76 8.38 0.05 -10.70
CA GLN A 76 8.90 -0.95 -9.77
C GLN A 76 8.55 -0.62 -8.33
N VAL A 77 8.72 0.64 -7.91
CA VAL A 77 8.35 1.09 -6.55
C VAL A 77 6.84 1.00 -6.35
N PHE A 78 6.04 1.33 -7.36
CA PHE A 78 4.58 1.16 -7.31
C PHE A 78 4.18 -0.30 -7.05
N ALA A 79 4.70 -1.24 -7.84
CA ALA A 79 4.36 -2.65 -7.73
C ALA A 79 4.87 -3.27 -6.42
N GLN A 80 6.04 -2.86 -5.93
CA GLN A 80 6.52 -3.25 -4.60
C GLN A 80 5.57 -2.75 -3.51
N GLY A 81 5.12 -1.49 -3.60
CA GLY A 81 4.12 -0.92 -2.70
C GLY A 81 2.82 -1.73 -2.69
N TRP A 82 2.32 -2.10 -3.86
CA TRP A 82 1.13 -2.95 -4.00
C TRP A 82 1.29 -4.31 -3.32
N ASN A 83 2.37 -5.04 -3.61
CA ASN A 83 2.60 -6.38 -3.07
C ASN A 83 2.87 -6.38 -1.56
N ASN A 84 3.36 -5.26 -1.03
CA ASN A 84 3.57 -5.06 0.40
C ASN A 84 2.31 -4.57 1.12
N GLN A 85 1.30 -4.08 0.39
CA GLN A 85 0.04 -3.61 0.96
C GLN A 85 -0.93 -4.77 1.19
N SER A 86 -1.25 -4.92 2.47
CA SER A 86 -2.30 -5.67 3.18
C SER A 86 -3.28 -6.54 2.36
N PRO A 87 -3.73 -7.70 2.89
CA PRO A 87 -4.81 -8.55 2.34
C PRO A 87 -6.07 -7.85 1.83
N ARG A 88 -6.28 -6.58 2.22
CA ARG A 88 -7.33 -5.70 1.70
C ARG A 88 -7.32 -5.54 0.19
N LEU A 89 -6.17 -5.37 -0.47
CA LEU A 89 -6.14 -5.19 -1.94
C LEU A 89 -6.60 -6.46 -2.70
N VAL A 90 -6.52 -7.62 -2.05
CA VAL A 90 -7.02 -8.89 -2.61
C VAL A 90 -8.51 -9.07 -2.27
N ALA A 91 -8.93 -8.64 -1.08
CA ALA A 91 -10.31 -8.78 -0.62
C ALA A 91 -11.26 -7.72 -1.20
N ASP A 92 -10.75 -6.53 -1.49
CA ASP A 92 -11.46 -5.37 -2.04
C ASP A 92 -10.54 -4.64 -3.03
N PRO A 93 -10.44 -5.16 -4.27
CA PRO A 93 -9.49 -4.64 -5.23
C PRO A 93 -9.93 -3.26 -5.75
N PRO A 94 -9.00 -2.30 -5.90
CA PRO A 94 -9.36 -0.95 -6.31
C PRO A 94 -9.74 -0.90 -7.79
N ASN A 95 -10.62 0.05 -8.12
CA ASN A 95 -10.94 0.36 -9.50
C ASN A 95 -9.92 1.34 -10.12
N ALA A 96 -9.83 1.30 -11.44
CA ALA A 96 -9.11 2.29 -12.24
C ALA A 96 -9.86 2.58 -13.54
N THR A 97 -9.59 3.73 -14.14
CA THR A 97 -10.08 4.04 -15.49
C THR A 97 -8.94 3.84 -16.47
N LEU A 98 -9.13 2.93 -17.44
CA LEU A 98 -8.29 2.89 -18.63
C LEU A 98 -8.88 3.85 -19.66
N SER A 99 -8.11 4.87 -20.02
CA SER A 99 -8.50 5.92 -20.97
C SER A 99 -7.61 5.88 -22.21
N ILE A 100 -8.22 5.83 -23.38
CA ILE A 100 -7.54 5.99 -24.67
C ILE A 100 -8.04 7.27 -25.32
N LEU A 101 -7.15 8.25 -25.47
CA LEU A 101 -7.45 9.52 -26.15
C LEU A 101 -7.12 9.39 -27.65
N ASN A 102 -8.08 9.74 -28.51
CA ASN A 102 -7.91 9.84 -29.95
C ASN A 102 -8.56 11.13 -30.49
N ASP A 103 -8.52 11.33 -31.81
CA ASP A 103 -9.06 12.54 -32.46
C ASP A 103 -10.57 12.76 -32.19
N GLY A 104 -11.31 11.69 -31.87
CA GLY A 104 -12.72 11.73 -31.53
C GLY A 104 -13.02 11.94 -30.03
N GLY A 105 -11.99 12.06 -29.19
CA GLY A 105 -12.13 12.20 -27.74
C GLY A 105 -11.58 10.99 -26.96
N SER A 106 -11.98 10.88 -25.69
CA SER A 106 -11.54 9.80 -24.82
C SER A 106 -12.51 8.62 -24.81
N ASN A 107 -11.98 7.42 -24.97
CA ASN A 107 -12.67 6.17 -24.71
C ASN A 107 -12.23 5.66 -23.34
N ASN A 108 -13.18 5.53 -22.42
CA ASN A 108 -12.91 5.20 -21.03
C ASN A 108 -13.61 3.88 -20.68
N ILE A 109 -12.88 2.98 -20.04
CA ILE A 109 -13.45 1.80 -19.38
C ILE A 109 -13.01 1.79 -17.92
N VAL A 110 -13.93 1.43 -17.03
CA VAL A 110 -13.60 1.20 -15.62
C VAL A 110 -13.23 -0.27 -15.46
N VAL A 111 -12.09 -0.52 -14.85
CA VAL A 111 -11.54 -1.85 -14.58
C VAL A 111 -11.29 -2.02 -13.10
N GLU A 112 -11.32 -3.24 -12.63
CA GLU A 112 -10.82 -3.62 -11.30
C GLU A 112 -9.37 -4.11 -11.45
N LEU A 113 -8.48 -3.65 -10.57
CA LEU A 113 -7.06 -3.97 -10.63
C LEU A 113 -6.71 -5.09 -9.66
N SER A 114 -6.02 -6.11 -10.15
CA SER A 114 -5.49 -7.20 -9.33
C SER A 114 -4.13 -7.66 -9.84
N ASP A 115 -3.30 -8.20 -8.94
CA ASP A 115 -2.05 -8.89 -9.26
C ASP A 115 -1.14 -8.15 -10.28
N PRO A 116 -0.68 -6.92 -9.96
CA PRO A 116 0.23 -6.18 -10.83
C PRO A 116 1.60 -6.85 -10.84
N GLN A 117 2.13 -7.04 -12.05
CA GLN A 117 3.42 -7.66 -12.28
C GLN A 117 4.27 -6.72 -13.14
N VAL A 118 5.53 -6.51 -12.73
CA VAL A 118 6.49 -5.71 -13.51
C VAL A 118 7.47 -6.66 -14.16
N LYS A 119 7.51 -6.64 -15.49
CA LYS A 119 8.52 -7.32 -16.31
C LYS A 119 9.54 -6.29 -16.74
N VAL A 120 10.82 -6.57 -16.50
CA VAL A 120 11.96 -5.75 -16.91
C VAL A 120 12.65 -6.43 -18.08
#